data_AF-A0A259D2V2-F1
#
_entry.id   AF-A0A259D2V2-F1
#
_cell.length_a   1.000
_cell.length_b   1.000
_cell.length_c   1.000
_cell.angle_alpha   90.00
_cell.angle_beta   90.00
_cell.angle_gamma   90.00
#
_symmetry.space_group_name_H-M   'P 1'
#
loop_
_entity.id
_entity.type
_entity.pdbx_description
1 polymer ?
#
loop_
_entity_poly.entity_id
_entity_poly.type
_entity_poly.pdbx_seq_one_letter_code
_entity_poly.pdbx_strand_id
1 'polypeptide(L)'
;MILRILGITLPIFAIVFAGFVYARYKKPNMSGANHTIIDLALPCFIFISLSAKPLDFTSAGYLVLAAVLIVVFSGLLALPLARYSGTGAKALLPSIMFTNVGPIGIPLTVLAFGQDGLAPSVLLMVLSNILIFSLGSAVMTGKMDAKSIYASPLVWSMGLG
;
A
#
# COMPACT_ATOMS: atom_id res chain seq x y z
N MET A 1 27.09 0.37 4.52
CA MET A 1 25.80 0.50 3.80
C MET A 1 25.02 -0.80 3.76
N ILE A 2 25.60 -1.93 3.32
CA ILE A 2 24.89 -3.23 3.27
C ILE A 2 24.33 -3.67 4.64
N LEU A 3 25.09 -3.50 5.73
CA LEU A 3 24.68 -3.85 7.09
C LEU A 3 23.49 -3.03 7.58
N ARG A 4 23.34 -1.78 7.13
CA ARG A 4 22.19 -0.92 7.47
C ARG A 4 20.93 -1.38 6.76
N ILE A 5 21.03 -1.74 5.48
CA ILE A 5 19.92 -2.29 4.69
C ILE A 5 19.46 -3.62 5.30
N LEU A 6 20.40 -4.49 5.67
CA LEU A 6 20.08 -5.75 6.36
C LEU A 6 19.44 -5.47 7.72
N GLY A 7 19.97 -4.54 8.51
CA GLY A 7 19.38 -4.18 9.81
C GLY A 7 17.93 -3.69 9.74
N ILE A 8 17.56 -2.99 8.65
CA ILE A 8 16.19 -2.49 8.44
C ILE A 8 15.26 -3.57 7.89
N THR A 9 15.74 -4.40 6.95
CA THR A 9 14.87 -5.37 6.24
C THR A 9 14.75 -6.72 6.96
N LEU A 10 15.77 -7.13 7.72
CA LEU A 10 15.80 -8.42 8.42
C LEU A 10 14.65 -8.60 9.42
N PRO A 11 14.22 -7.61 10.22
CA PRO A 11 13.03 -7.74 11.06
C PRO A 11 11.77 -8.08 10.28
N ILE A 12 11.57 -7.47 9.10
CA ILE A 12 10.41 -7.72 8.25
C ILE A 12 10.45 -9.17 7.74
N PHE A 13 11.59 -9.60 7.20
CA PHE A 13 11.76 -10.98 6.73
C PHE A 13 11.60 -12.01 7.85
N ALA A 14 12.08 -11.71 9.05
CA ALA A 14 11.93 -12.58 10.22
C ALA A 14 10.46 -12.76 10.62
N ILE A 15 9.67 -11.67 10.65
CA ILE A 15 8.23 -11.73 10.96
C ILE A 15 7.48 -12.53 9.88
N VAL A 16 7.78 -12.28 8.60
CA VAL A 16 7.17 -13.01 7.49
C VAL A 16 7.51 -14.50 7.56
N PHE A 17 8.77 -14.84 7.84
CA PHE A 17 9.22 -16.23 7.99
C PHE A 17 8.55 -16.92 9.18
N ALA A 18 8.46 -16.27 10.33
CA ALA A 18 7.76 -16.80 11.49
C ALA A 18 6.27 -17.06 11.18
N GLY A 19 5.61 -16.11 10.51
CA GLY A 19 4.23 -16.26 10.05
C GLY A 19 4.06 -17.42 9.06
N PHE A 20 5.00 -17.59 8.12
CA PHE A 20 5.02 -18.70 7.16
C PHE A 20 5.13 -20.05 7.87
N VAL A 21 6.08 -20.19 8.80
CA VAL A 21 6.28 -21.40 9.59
C VAL A 21 5.02 -21.72 10.39
N TYR A 22 4.45 -20.74 11.10
CA TYR A 22 3.22 -20.91 11.86
C TYR A 22 2.03 -21.33 10.98
N ALA A 23 1.82 -20.66 9.85
CA ALA A 23 0.74 -20.97 8.91
C ALA A 23 0.87 -22.39 8.34
N ARG A 24 2.10 -22.87 8.13
CA ARG A 24 2.36 -24.24 7.65
C ARG A 24 1.87 -25.30 8.62
N TYR A 25 2.03 -25.08 9.93
CA TYR A 25 1.63 -26.03 10.98
C TYR A 25 0.16 -25.92 11.38
N LYS A 26 -0.37 -24.69 11.53
CA LYS A 26 -1.69 -24.48 12.15
C LYS A 26 -2.81 -24.18 11.15
N LYS A 27 -2.49 -23.81 9.89
CA LYS A 27 -3.47 -23.42 8.85
C LYS A 27 -4.63 -22.56 9.39
N PRO A 28 -4.34 -21.47 10.13
CA PRO A 28 -5.37 -20.66 10.76
C PRO A 28 -6.29 -20.02 9.72
N ASN A 29 -7.58 -19.92 10.03
CA ASN A 29 -8.51 -19.13 9.23
C ASN A 29 -8.29 -17.63 9.53
N MET A 30 -7.68 -16.92 8.57
CA MET A 30 -7.36 -15.49 8.72
C MET A 30 -8.52 -14.55 8.35
N SER A 31 -9.66 -15.07 7.88
CA SER A 31 -10.76 -14.22 7.40
C SER A 31 -11.26 -13.27 8.49
N GLY A 32 -11.54 -13.75 9.70
CA GLY A 32 -12.02 -12.91 10.79
C GLY A 32 -11.04 -11.79 11.17
N ALA A 33 -9.76 -12.13 11.34
CA ALA A 33 -8.72 -11.16 11.64
C ALA A 33 -8.56 -10.11 10.53
N ASN A 34 -8.62 -10.55 9.26
CA ASN A 34 -8.50 -9.65 8.12
C ASN A 34 -9.67 -8.67 8.03
N HIS A 35 -10.90 -9.13 8.28
CA HIS A 35 -12.07 -8.24 8.37
C HIS A 35 -11.91 -7.20 9.47
N THR A 36 -11.50 -7.62 10.68
CA THR A 36 -11.25 -6.67 11.77
C THR A 36 -10.15 -5.66 11.43
N ILE A 37 -9.10 -6.09 10.73
CA ILE A 37 -8.03 -5.20 10.28
C ILE A 37 -8.57 -4.19 9.27
N ILE A 38 -9.29 -4.63 8.25
CA ILE A 38 -9.75 -3.76 7.16
C ILE A 38 -10.86 -2.82 7.60
N ASP A 39 -11.82 -3.31 8.37
CA ASP A 39 -13.05 -2.57 8.70
C ASP A 39 -12.87 -1.63 9.90
N LEU A 40 -11.93 -1.93 10.81
CA LEU A 40 -11.75 -1.18 12.05
C LEU A 40 -10.31 -0.69 12.24
N ALA A 41 -9.33 -1.61 12.28
CA ALA A 41 -7.97 -1.25 12.69
C ALA A 41 -7.28 -0.31 11.69
N LEU A 42 -7.44 -0.54 10.38
CA LEU A 42 -6.84 0.28 9.33
C LEU A 42 -7.43 1.71 9.32
N PRO A 43 -8.75 1.93 9.32
CA PRO A 43 -9.33 3.26 9.43
C PRO A 43 -8.86 4.01 10.68
N CYS A 44 -8.90 3.36 11.85
CA CYS A 44 -8.42 3.95 13.10
C CYS A 44 -6.92 4.30 13.03
N PHE A 45 -6.11 3.41 12.46
CA PHE A 45 -4.68 3.63 12.31
C PHE A 45 -4.38 4.80 11.38
N ILE A 46 -5.08 4.92 10.25
CA ILE A 46 -4.94 6.05 9.32
C ILE A 46 -5.27 7.37 10.04
N PHE A 47 -6.41 7.42 10.72
CA PHE A 47 -6.86 8.59 11.46
C PHE A 47 -5.83 9.03 12.51
N ILE A 48 -5.42 8.12 13.39
CA ILE A 48 -4.43 8.41 14.44
C ILE A 48 -3.10 8.89 13.83
N SER A 49 -2.66 8.24 12.75
CA SER A 49 -1.38 8.55 12.10
C SER A 49 -1.36 9.93 11.46
N LEU A 50 -2.47 10.36 10.84
CA LEU A 50 -2.59 11.68 10.21
C LEU A 50 -2.85 12.79 11.24
N SER A 51 -3.65 12.52 12.27
CA SER A 51 -3.92 13.49 13.33
C SER A 51 -2.74 13.71 14.29
N ALA A 52 -1.84 12.73 14.44
CA ALA A 52 -0.72 12.83 15.38
C ALA A 52 0.36 13.83 14.95
N LYS A 53 0.51 14.11 13.65
CA LYS A 53 1.56 15.01 13.16
C LYS A 53 1.06 15.81 11.95
N PRO A 54 1.05 17.15 12.02
CA PRO A 54 0.66 17.96 10.88
C PRO A 54 1.65 17.74 9.74
N LEU A 55 1.14 17.27 8.60
CA LEU A 55 1.92 17.21 7.38
C LEU A 55 1.96 18.61 6.76
N ASP A 56 3.17 19.07 6.44
CA ASP A 56 3.32 20.28 5.64
C ASP A 56 2.68 20.06 4.26
N PHE A 57 1.75 20.94 3.87
CA PHE A 57 0.99 20.84 2.62
C PHE A 57 1.89 20.82 1.39
N THR A 58 2.98 21.58 1.40
CA THR A 58 3.92 21.63 0.28
C THR A 58 4.65 20.29 0.13
N SER A 59 5.19 19.78 1.23
CA SER A 59 5.86 18.46 1.27
C SER A 59 4.90 17.31 0.90
N ALA A 60 3.67 17.34 1.39
CA ALA A 60 2.64 16.36 1.07
C ALA A 60 2.27 16.40 -0.43
N GLY A 61 2.15 17.59 -1.02
CA GLY A 61 1.89 17.75 -2.45
C GLY A 61 2.98 17.13 -3.33
N TYR A 62 4.25 17.34 -2.98
CA TYR A 62 5.36 16.69 -3.70
C TYR A 62 5.34 15.17 -3.57
N LEU A 63 5.03 14.64 -2.38
CA LEU A 63 4.89 13.20 -2.16
C LEU A 63 3.75 12.59 -2.97
N VAL A 64 2.59 13.26 -3.01
CA VAL A 64 1.44 12.84 -3.82
C VAL A 64 1.82 12.78 -5.29
N LEU A 65 2.44 13.84 -5.81
CA LEU A 65 2.88 13.91 -7.20
C LEU A 65 3.88 12.79 -7.53
N ALA A 66 4.89 12.60 -6.68
CA ALA A 66 5.90 11.57 -6.87
C ALA A 66 5.28 10.17 -6.87
N ALA A 67 4.34 9.90 -5.96
CA ALA A 67 3.64 8.62 -5.89
C ALA A 67 2.84 8.34 -7.16
N VAL A 68 2.05 9.30 -7.63
CA VAL A 68 1.25 9.18 -8.86
C VAL A 68 2.17 8.94 -10.06
N LEU A 69 3.26 9.71 -10.17
CA LEU A 69 4.22 9.55 -11.26
C LEU A 69 4.87 8.16 -11.25
N ILE A 70 5.28 7.65 -10.08
CA ILE A 70 5.88 6.31 -9.97
C ILE A 70 4.87 5.22 -10.38
N VAL A 71 3.62 5.33 -9.92
CA VAL A 71 2.55 4.38 -10.27
C VAL A 71 2.27 4.39 -11.77
N VAL A 72 2.10 5.56 -12.38
CA VAL A 72 1.83 5.67 -13.82
C VAL A 72 3.03 5.22 -14.64
N PHE A 73 4.24 5.65 -14.26
CA PHE A 73 5.46 5.32 -14.99
C PHE A 73 5.80 3.84 -14.91
N SER A 74 5.67 3.21 -13.73
CA SER A 74 5.83 1.76 -13.59
C SER A 74 4.80 0.98 -14.41
N GLY A 75 3.56 1.45 -14.49
CA GLY A 75 2.53 0.89 -15.37
C GLY A 75 2.90 0.99 -16.85
N LEU A 76 3.41 2.14 -17.29
CA LEU A 76 3.88 2.34 -18.66
C LEU A 76 5.06 1.42 -19.01
N LEU A 77 6.01 1.24 -18.08
CA LEU A 77 7.11 0.29 -18.24
C LEU A 77 6.66 -1.17 -18.20
N ALA A 78 5.58 -1.48 -17.47
CA ALA A 78 5.00 -2.82 -17.40
C ALA A 78 4.25 -3.21 -18.68
N LEU A 79 3.73 -2.26 -19.47
CA LEU A 79 3.01 -2.54 -20.72
C LEU A 79 3.80 -3.37 -21.74
N PRO A 80 5.05 -3.01 -22.11
CA PRO A 80 5.84 -3.84 -23.02
C PRO A 80 6.15 -5.20 -22.40
N LEU A 81 6.47 -5.26 -21.10
CA LEU A 81 6.76 -6.51 -20.39
C LEU A 81 5.55 -7.46 -20.39
N ALA A 82 4.34 -6.93 -20.22
CA ALA A 82 3.11 -7.72 -20.32
C ALA A 82 2.94 -8.36 -21.70
N ARG A 83 3.28 -7.63 -22.77
CA ARG A 83 3.22 -8.18 -24.13
C ARG A 83 4.19 -9.34 -24.34
N TYR A 84 5.35 -9.32 -23.70
CA TYR A 84 6.37 -10.39 -23.84
C TYR A 84 6.17 -11.56 -22.88
N SER A 85 5.59 -11.34 -21.69
CA SER A 85 5.50 -12.37 -20.65
C SER A 85 4.43 -13.44 -20.88
N GLY A 86 3.57 -13.29 -21.90
CA GLY A 86 2.40 -14.16 -22.12
C GLY A 86 1.30 -14.03 -21.05
N THR A 87 1.59 -13.40 -19.91
CA THR A 87 0.57 -13.04 -18.92
C THR A 87 -0.18 -11.78 -19.37
N GLY A 88 -1.51 -11.83 -19.34
CA GLY A 88 -2.34 -10.71 -19.79
C GLY A 88 -2.02 -9.42 -19.03
N ALA A 89 -1.98 -8.29 -19.75
CA ALA A 89 -1.70 -6.97 -19.18
C ALA A 89 -2.58 -6.64 -17.96
N LYS A 90 -3.82 -7.12 -17.94
CA LYS A 90 -4.76 -6.94 -16.83
C LYS A 90 -4.32 -7.57 -15.50
N ALA A 91 -3.48 -8.61 -15.54
CA ALA A 91 -2.93 -9.25 -14.36
C ALA A 91 -1.57 -8.66 -13.97
N LEU A 92 -0.71 -8.38 -14.95
CA LEU A 92 0.66 -7.90 -14.69
C LEU A 92 0.70 -6.44 -14.24
N LEU A 93 -0.07 -5.56 -14.89
CA LEU A 93 0.00 -4.12 -14.63
C LEU A 93 -0.35 -3.78 -13.18
N PRO A 94 -1.49 -4.22 -12.62
CA PRO A 94 -1.83 -3.89 -11.23
C PRO A 94 -0.78 -4.40 -10.23
N SER A 95 -0.20 -5.58 -10.48
CA SER A 95 0.83 -6.15 -9.60
C SER A 95 2.15 -5.36 -9.60
N ILE A 96 2.46 -4.63 -10.67
CA ILE A 96 3.67 -3.81 -10.78
C ILE A 96 3.40 -2.38 -10.30
N MET A 97 2.25 -1.82 -10.69
CA MET A 97 1.85 -0.46 -10.34
C MET A 97 1.55 -0.31 -8.85
N PHE A 98 0.93 -1.33 -8.24
CA PHE A 98 0.45 -1.28 -6.88
C PHE A 98 1.17 -2.31 -6.02
N THR A 99 2.22 -1.83 -5.35
CA THR A 99 2.98 -2.65 -4.41
C THR A 99 2.26 -2.71 -3.06
N ASN A 100 2.71 -3.61 -2.18
CA ASN A 100 2.11 -3.79 -0.86
C ASN A 100 2.56 -2.68 0.12
N VAL A 101 2.14 -1.44 -0.15
CA VAL A 101 2.59 -0.23 0.57
C VAL A 101 2.16 -0.23 2.04
N GLY A 102 1.01 -0.84 2.37
CA GLY A 102 0.53 -0.87 3.76
C GLY A 102 1.34 -1.83 4.64
N PRO A 103 1.06 -3.15 4.59
CA PRO A 103 1.76 -4.17 5.36
C PRO A 103 3.29 -4.16 5.30
N ILE A 104 3.91 -3.81 4.17
CA ILE A 104 5.37 -3.83 4.02
C ILE A 104 5.95 -2.42 4.01
N GLY A 105 5.33 -1.48 3.30
CA GLY A 105 5.86 -0.13 3.15
C GLY A 105 5.89 0.65 4.47
N ILE A 106 4.82 0.61 5.27
CA ILE A 106 4.78 1.35 6.56
C ILE A 106 5.89 0.88 7.52
N PRO A 107 6.03 -0.42 7.85
CA PRO A 107 7.10 -0.86 8.72
C PRO A 107 8.49 -0.55 8.17
N LEU A 108 8.68 -0.66 6.85
CA LEU A 108 9.97 -0.40 6.22
C LEU A 108 10.38 1.07 6.36
N THR A 109 9.46 2.01 6.11
CA THR A 109 9.74 3.43 6.28
C THR A 109 9.95 3.78 7.75
N VAL A 110 9.17 3.21 8.67
CA VAL A 110 9.34 3.45 10.11
C VAL A 110 10.67 2.89 10.62
N LEU A 111 11.09 1.72 10.15
CA LEU A 111 12.39 1.15 10.52
C LEU A 111 13.56 1.94 9.91
N ALA A 112 13.37 2.56 8.74
CA ALA A 112 14.41 3.34 8.07
C ALA A 112 14.53 4.79 8.58
N PHE A 113 13.40 5.43 8.86
CA PHE A 113 13.28 6.87 9.14
C PHE A 113 12.66 7.19 10.50
N GLY A 114 12.31 6.17 11.30
CA GLY A 114 11.67 6.34 12.60
C GLY A 114 10.21 6.80 12.50
N GLN A 115 9.72 7.40 13.59
CA GLN A 115 8.33 7.88 13.69
C GLN A 115 8.01 8.99 12.68
N ASP A 116 9.02 9.71 12.20
CA ASP A 116 8.84 10.77 11.19
C ASP A 116 8.41 10.22 9.83
N GLY A 117 8.75 8.96 9.53
CA GLY A 117 8.35 8.27 8.30
C GLY A 117 6.92 7.72 8.32
N LEU A 118 6.25 7.72 9.48
CA LEU A 118 4.93 7.10 9.66
C LEU A 118 3.84 7.85 8.89
N ALA A 119 3.66 9.14 9.14
CA ALA A 119 2.61 9.93 8.48
C ALA A 119 2.77 9.98 6.94
N PRO A 120 3.97 10.19 6.37
CA PRO A 120 4.19 10.08 4.93
C PRO A 120 3.84 8.71 4.35
N SER A 121 4.17 7.62 5.06
CA SER A 121 3.86 6.26 4.60
C SER A 121 2.37 5.97 4.59
N VAL A 122 1.66 6.46 5.60
CA VAL A 122 0.20 6.35 5.67
C VAL A 122 -0.45 7.15 4.57
N LEU A 123 0.01 8.38 4.31
CA LEU A 123 -0.45 9.18 3.17
C LEU A 123 -0.25 8.41 1.85
N LEU A 124 0.93 7.84 1.62
CA LEU A 124 1.22 7.03 0.42
C LEU A 124 0.35 5.78 0.33
N MET A 125 0.09 5.09 1.45
CA MET A 125 -0.81 3.94 1.48
C MET A 125 -2.24 4.34 1.06
N VAL A 126 -2.76 5.44 1.60
CA VAL A 126 -4.09 5.96 1.27
C VAL A 126 -4.17 6.33 -0.22
N LEU A 127 -3.19 7.07 -0.72
CA LEU A 127 -3.11 7.42 -2.14
C LEU A 127 -3.04 6.19 -3.04
N SER A 128 -2.21 5.20 -2.67
CA SER A 128 -2.11 3.94 -3.40
C SER A 128 -3.47 3.23 -3.45
N ASN A 129 -4.22 3.19 -2.34
CA ASN A 129 -5.56 2.59 -2.32
C ASN A 129 -6.54 3.32 -3.25
N ILE A 130 -6.52 4.67 -3.26
CA ILE A 130 -7.35 5.46 -4.19
C ILE A 130 -7.00 5.16 -5.65
N LEU A 131 -5.70 5.07 -5.97
CA LEU A 131 -5.24 4.74 -7.31
C LEU A 131 -5.59 3.31 -7.72
N ILE A 132 -5.56 2.34 -6.79
CA ILE A 132 -6.01 0.96 -7.04
C ILE A 132 -7.49 0.95 -7.41
N PHE A 133 -8.35 1.61 -6.62
CA PHE A 133 -9.79 1.61 -6.89
C PHE A 133 -10.19 2.42 -8.13
N SER A 134 -9.38 3.41 -8.53
CA SER A 134 -9.61 4.20 -9.74
C SER A 134 -8.91 3.60 -10.97
N LEU A 135 -7.59 3.79 -11.07
CA LEU A 135 -6.77 3.31 -12.19
C LEU A 135 -6.67 1.78 -12.22
N GLY A 136 -6.49 1.13 -11.06
CA GLY A 136 -6.42 -0.34 -11.01
C GLY A 136 -7.70 -1.00 -11.49
N SER A 137 -8.87 -0.52 -11.02
CA SER A 137 -10.17 -0.97 -11.52
C SER A 137 -10.30 -0.74 -13.03
N ALA A 138 -9.92 0.44 -13.53
CA ALA A 138 -9.99 0.75 -14.95
C ALA A 138 -9.11 -0.18 -15.80
N VAL A 139 -7.89 -0.50 -15.35
CA VAL A 139 -6.99 -1.42 -16.04
C VAL A 139 -7.54 -2.85 -16.04
N MET A 140 -8.14 -3.32 -14.94
CA MET A 140 -8.64 -4.69 -14.83
C MET A 140 -9.97 -4.89 -15.57
N THR A 141 -10.93 -3.99 -15.39
CA THR A 141 -12.31 -4.14 -15.87
C THR A 141 -12.64 -3.28 -17.10
N GLY A 142 -11.79 -2.33 -17.46
CA GLY A 142 -12.07 -1.36 -18.54
C GLY A 142 -13.03 -0.23 -18.12
N LYS A 143 -13.50 -0.23 -16.86
CA LYS A 143 -14.41 0.79 -16.31
C LYS A 143 -13.87 1.30 -14.98
N MET A 144 -14.03 2.60 -14.74
CA MET A 144 -13.82 3.18 -13.42
C MET A 144 -15.06 2.93 -12.56
N ASP A 145 -14.94 2.15 -11.50
CA ASP A 145 -16.03 1.97 -10.54
C ASP A 145 -15.94 3.00 -9.41
N ALA A 146 -16.30 4.24 -9.73
CA ALA A 146 -16.26 5.35 -8.78
C ALA A 146 -17.19 5.14 -7.57
N LYS A 147 -18.22 4.28 -7.68
CA LYS A 147 -19.14 3.97 -6.57
C LYS A 147 -18.44 3.16 -5.48
N SER A 148 -17.56 2.24 -5.86
CA SER A 148 -16.76 1.44 -4.91
C SER A 148 -15.79 2.30 -4.08
N ILE A 149 -15.30 3.40 -4.67
CA ILE A 149 -14.42 4.39 -4.01
C ILE A 149 -15.17 5.06 -2.85
N TYR A 150 -16.34 5.62 -3.10
CA TYR A 150 -17.13 6.32 -2.05
C TYR A 150 -17.71 5.38 -0.98
N ALA A 151 -17.93 4.10 -1.30
CA ALA A 151 -18.42 3.12 -0.35
C ALA A 151 -17.33 2.56 0.59
N SER A 152 -16.06 2.81 0.31
CA SER A 152 -14.95 2.26 1.09
C SER A 152 -14.74 3.05 2.39
N PRO A 153 -14.77 2.39 3.57
CA PRO A 153 -14.48 3.03 4.86
C PRO A 153 -13.13 3.76 4.90
N LEU A 154 -12.16 3.30 4.10
CA LEU A 154 -10.84 3.89 3.97
C LEU A 154 -10.89 5.32 3.41
N VAL A 155 -11.80 5.60 2.47
CA VAL A 155 -11.95 6.92 1.85
C VAL A 155 -12.56 7.93 2.84
N TRP A 156 -13.49 7.49 3.68
CA TRP A 156 -14.06 8.33 4.74
C TRP A 156 -13.04 8.69 5.83
N SER A 157 -12.18 7.73 6.22
CA SER A 157 -11.12 8.00 7.20
C SER A 157 -10.11 9.04 6.71
N MET A 158 -9.87 9.14 5.41
CA MET A 158 -9.00 10.16 4.81
C MET A 158 -9.58 11.58 4.90
N GLY A 159 -10.91 11.72 4.78
CA GLY A 159 -11.55 13.03 4.83
C GLY A 159 -11.71 13.59 6.25
N LEU A 160 -11.68 12.71 7.26
CA LEU A 160 -11.91 13.06 8.66
C LEU A 160 -10.63 13.20 9.50
N GLY A 161 -9.53 12.56 9.09
CA GLY A 161 -8.23 12.56 9.79
C GLY A 161 -7.26 13.60 9.26
#